data_AF-A0A3D5YZE8-F1
#
_entry.id   AF-A0A3D5YZE8-F1
#
_cell.length_a   1.000
_cell.length_b   1.000
_cell.length_c   1.000
_cell.angle_alpha   90.00
_cell.angle_beta   90.00
_cell.angle_gamma   90.00
#
_symmetry.space_group_name_H-M   'P 1'
#
loop_
_entity.id
_entity.type
_entity.pdbx_description
1 polymer ?
#
loop_
_entity_poly.entity_id
_entity_poly.type
_entity_poly.pdbx_seq_one_letter_code
_entity_poly.pdbx_strand_id
1 'polypeptide(L)'
;MEFSCDPVINKFVIENHDELSNVTVQEVAAYDLQLQKAIFASWDHQKKRGAWIDKLQYVKANTSFTELEKFHIQALIDHINEDYFLKENLDKNSEIRSQFASQWLNYAHNQLGWTDQFIAFMVYRLYTNQAQFDSELSAIRTIGTTVSTNSESGNCTCSVSSDYCGSSTCSSNGCTTSSGCGWLWSESCDGRCY
;
A
#
# COMPACT_ATOMS: atom_id res chain seq x y z
N MET A 1 14.17 -9.46 14.17
CA MET A 1 13.03 -8.69 13.63
C MET A 1 12.45 -9.48 12.48
N GLU A 2 11.15 -9.41 12.27
CA GLU A 2 10.45 -10.08 11.17
C GLU A 2 9.70 -9.00 10.39
N PHE A 3 10.02 -8.87 9.10
CA PHE A 3 9.47 -7.87 8.18
C PHE A 3 8.55 -8.50 7.12
N SER A 4 8.64 -9.81 6.96
CA SER A 4 7.77 -10.64 6.12
C SER A 4 7.64 -12.00 6.78
N CYS A 5 6.48 -12.64 6.66
CA CYS A 5 6.34 -14.03 7.05
C CYS A 5 6.71 -15.02 5.92
N ASP A 6 7.19 -14.52 4.77
CA ASP A 6 7.95 -15.33 3.82
C ASP A 6 9.42 -15.32 4.27
N PRO A 7 10.01 -16.49 4.63
CA PRO A 7 11.35 -16.54 5.18
C PRO A 7 12.44 -16.13 4.18
N VAL A 8 12.21 -16.30 2.88
CA VAL A 8 13.16 -15.89 1.82
C VAL A 8 13.17 -14.37 1.70
N ILE A 9 11.98 -13.77 1.61
CA ILE A 9 11.84 -12.30 1.55
C ILE A 9 12.38 -11.68 2.84
N ASN A 10 12.01 -12.22 3.99
CA ASN A 10 12.47 -11.71 5.29
C ASN A 10 13.98 -11.76 5.42
N LYS A 11 14.60 -12.88 5.02
CA LYS A 11 16.05 -13.03 5.03
C LYS A 11 16.72 -12.00 4.10
N PHE A 12 16.21 -11.83 2.88
CA PHE A 12 16.73 -10.84 1.94
C PHE A 12 16.68 -9.42 2.51
N VAL A 13 15.58 -9.02 3.14
CA VAL A 13 15.46 -7.68 3.74
C VAL A 13 16.41 -7.51 4.93
N ILE A 14 16.58 -8.54 5.76
CA ILE A 14 17.54 -8.49 6.87
C ILE A 14 18.99 -8.37 6.37
N GLU A 15 19.37 -9.16 5.37
CA GLU A 15 20.75 -9.19 4.85
C GLU A 15 21.13 -7.90 4.11
N ASN A 16 20.15 -7.19 3.53
CA ASN A 16 20.36 -5.97 2.75
C ASN A 16 19.79 -4.71 3.44
N HIS A 17 19.52 -4.77 4.74
CA HIS A 17 18.80 -3.72 5.47
C HIS A 17 19.40 -2.32 5.26
N ASP A 18 20.72 -2.19 5.35
CA ASP A 18 21.39 -0.89 5.23
C ASP A 18 21.27 -0.30 3.82
N GLU A 19 21.38 -1.13 2.77
CA GLU A 19 21.15 -0.71 1.39
C GLU A 19 19.69 -0.32 1.18
N LEU A 20 18.77 -1.18 1.63
CA LEU A 20 17.32 -0.98 1.51
C LEU A 20 16.81 0.20 2.33
N SER A 21 17.52 0.67 3.36
CA SER A 21 17.15 1.89 4.08
C SER A 21 17.32 3.17 3.23
N ASN A 22 18.18 3.11 2.20
CA ASN A 22 18.56 4.27 1.40
C ASN A 22 17.83 4.36 0.04
N VAL A 23 17.19 3.28 -0.42
CA VAL A 23 16.51 3.26 -1.72
C VAL A 23 15.36 4.27 -1.80
N THR A 24 15.13 4.79 -3.00
CA THR A 24 14.05 5.70 -3.36
C THR A 24 12.73 4.95 -3.57
N VAL A 25 11.62 5.68 -3.59
CA VAL A 25 10.31 5.05 -3.86
C VAL A 25 10.22 4.49 -5.29
N GLN A 26 10.92 5.09 -6.25
CA GLN A 26 11.01 4.58 -7.62
C GLN A 26 11.77 3.25 -7.69
N GLU A 27 12.87 3.12 -6.93
CA GLU A 27 13.61 1.86 -6.83
C GLU A 27 12.79 0.79 -6.11
N VAL A 28 12.06 1.15 -5.05
CA VAL A 28 11.15 0.20 -4.39
C VAL A 28 10.05 -0.26 -5.35
N ALA A 29 9.43 0.65 -6.09
CA ALA A 29 8.35 0.34 -7.03
C ALA A 29 8.76 -0.64 -8.15
N ALA A 30 10.05 -0.91 -8.34
CA ALA A 30 10.55 -1.89 -9.32
C ALA A 30 10.56 -3.33 -8.81
N TYR A 31 10.50 -3.55 -7.50
CA TYR A 31 10.39 -4.89 -6.91
C TYR A 31 8.95 -5.44 -6.99
N ASP A 32 8.77 -6.74 -6.77
CA ASP A 32 7.42 -7.29 -6.60
C ASP A 32 6.74 -6.75 -5.33
N LEU A 33 5.41 -6.78 -5.31
CA LEU A 33 4.62 -6.16 -4.22
C LEU A 33 4.97 -6.73 -2.83
N GLN A 34 5.27 -8.01 -2.70
CA GLN A 34 5.55 -8.61 -1.39
C GLN A 34 6.89 -8.12 -0.85
N LEU A 35 7.90 -8.05 -1.72
CA LEU A 35 9.20 -7.47 -1.37
C LEU A 35 9.08 -5.96 -1.11
N GLN A 36 8.29 -5.21 -1.88
CA GLN A 36 7.99 -3.80 -1.60
C GLN A 36 7.45 -3.59 -0.18
N LYS A 37 6.45 -4.38 0.21
CA LYS A 37 5.84 -4.31 1.54
C LYS A 37 6.84 -4.68 2.64
N ALA A 38 7.68 -5.68 2.41
CA ALA A 38 8.71 -6.09 3.37
C ALA A 38 9.81 -5.02 3.54
N ILE A 39 10.27 -4.41 2.44
CA ILE A 39 11.18 -3.26 2.47
C ILE A 39 10.55 -2.12 3.25
N PHE A 40 9.29 -1.76 2.92
CA PHE A 40 8.56 -0.71 3.64
C PHE A 40 8.42 -1.03 5.13
N ALA A 41 8.10 -2.28 5.50
CA ALA A 41 7.97 -2.68 6.90
C ALA A 41 9.27 -2.50 7.69
N SER A 42 10.43 -2.71 7.05
CA SER A 42 11.75 -2.57 7.66
C SER A 42 12.15 -1.12 7.95
N TRP A 43 11.56 -0.16 7.25
CA TRP A 43 11.86 1.25 7.43
C TRP A 43 11.35 1.83 8.74
N ASP A 44 12.06 2.84 9.23
CA ASP A 44 11.54 3.71 10.28
C ASP A 44 10.36 4.57 9.79
N HIS A 45 9.69 5.24 10.73
CA HIS A 45 8.50 6.05 10.45
C HIS A 45 8.80 7.25 9.52
N GLN A 46 9.99 7.83 9.57
CA GLN A 46 10.36 8.98 8.75
C GLN A 46 10.58 8.57 7.30
N LYS A 47 11.24 7.43 7.07
CA LYS A 47 11.44 6.88 5.73
C LYS A 47 10.12 6.39 5.12
N LYS A 48 9.24 5.77 5.90
CA LYS A 48 7.86 5.42 5.48
C LYS A 48 7.08 6.66 5.03
N ARG A 49 7.14 7.73 5.83
CA ARG A 49 6.55 9.03 5.48
C ARG A 49 7.14 9.57 4.18
N GLY A 50 8.46 9.62 4.07
CA GLY A 50 9.18 10.11 2.90
C GLY A 50 8.72 9.40 1.63
N ALA A 51 8.69 8.06 1.64
CA ALA A 51 8.26 7.28 0.48
C ALA A 51 6.85 7.62 -0.02
N TRP A 52 5.87 7.78 0.88
CA TRP A 52 4.52 8.16 0.48
C TRP A 52 4.43 9.58 -0.06
N ILE A 53 5.11 10.53 0.58
CA ILE A 53 5.14 11.92 0.11
C ILE A 53 5.83 12.01 -1.26
N ASP A 54 7.00 11.39 -1.40
CA ASP A 54 7.76 11.36 -2.65
C ASP A 54 6.93 10.77 -3.79
N LYS A 55 6.24 9.66 -3.52
CA LYS A 55 5.33 9.03 -4.48
C LYS A 55 4.20 9.98 -4.90
N LEU A 56 3.48 10.56 -3.95
CA LEU A 56 2.35 11.45 -4.24
C LEU A 56 2.80 12.72 -4.99
N GLN A 57 3.94 13.30 -4.60
CA GLN A 57 4.52 14.45 -5.29
C GLN A 57 4.97 14.09 -6.70
N TYR A 58 5.60 12.93 -6.89
CA TYR A 58 6.02 12.45 -8.20
C TYR A 58 4.81 12.28 -9.13
N VAL A 59 3.76 11.57 -8.68
CA VAL A 59 2.55 11.36 -9.49
C VAL A 59 1.87 12.70 -9.80
N LYS A 60 1.77 13.61 -8.81
CA LYS A 60 1.23 14.97 -8.97
C LYS A 60 2.00 15.81 -10.00
N ALA A 61 3.32 15.66 -10.09
CA ALA A 61 4.16 16.41 -11.02
C ALA A 61 4.18 15.82 -12.44
N ASN A 62 4.00 14.49 -12.58
CA ASN A 62 4.15 13.77 -13.84
C ASN A 62 2.82 13.35 -14.49
N THR A 63 1.68 13.68 -13.88
CA THR A 63 0.33 13.44 -14.42
C THR A 63 -0.40 14.76 -14.64
N SER A 64 -1.16 14.85 -15.73
CA SER A 64 -1.98 16.02 -16.06
C SER A 64 -3.24 16.11 -15.20
N PHE A 65 -3.10 16.55 -13.96
CA PHE A 65 -4.22 16.80 -13.06
C PHE A 65 -4.83 18.19 -13.24
N THR A 66 -6.14 18.28 -13.02
CA THR A 66 -6.84 19.53 -12.75
C THR A 66 -6.38 20.16 -11.44
N GLU A 67 -6.65 21.45 -11.25
CA GLU A 67 -6.31 22.13 -9.99
C GLU A 67 -7.03 21.52 -8.77
N LEU A 68 -8.27 21.03 -8.96
CA LEU A 68 -9.03 20.38 -7.91
C LEU A 68 -8.39 19.06 -7.46
N GLU A 69 -7.93 18.25 -8.43
CA GLU A 69 -7.21 17.01 -8.16
C GLU A 69 -5.86 17.29 -7.48
N LYS A 70 -5.11 18.30 -7.94
CA LYS A 70 -3.85 18.71 -7.29
C LYS A 70 -4.06 19.15 -5.84
N PHE A 71 -5.15 19.87 -5.57
CA PHE A 71 -5.53 20.27 -4.22
C PHE A 71 -5.89 19.06 -3.36
N HIS A 72 -6.65 18.11 -3.91
CA HIS A 72 -7.03 16.89 -3.22
C HIS A 72 -5.82 15.99 -2.87
N ILE A 73 -4.87 15.85 -3.79
CA ILE A 73 -3.59 15.16 -3.53
C ILE A 73 -2.77 15.91 -2.48
N GLN A 74 -2.76 17.24 -2.53
CA GLN A 74 -2.05 18.05 -1.53
C GLN A 74 -2.62 17.85 -0.14
N ALA A 75 -3.95 17.78 0.01
CA ALA A 75 -4.59 17.52 1.28
C ALA A 75 -4.16 16.18 1.91
N LEU A 76 -3.92 15.15 1.08
CA LEU A 76 -3.34 13.88 1.55
C LEU A 76 -1.89 14.06 2.01
N ILE A 77 -1.05 14.73 1.21
CA ILE A 77 0.35 15.00 1.55
C ILE A 77 0.45 15.74 2.90
N ASP A 78 -0.39 16.77 3.09
CA ASP A 78 -0.40 17.59 4.31
C ASP A 78 -0.89 16.80 5.54
N HIS A 79 -1.76 15.80 5.33
CA HIS A 79 -2.24 14.93 6.39
C HIS A 79 -1.18 13.93 6.88
N ILE A 80 -0.22 13.55 6.02
CA ILE A 80 0.90 12.66 6.37
C ILE A 80 1.97 13.48 7.12
N ASN A 81 1.65 13.84 8.36
CA ASN A 81 2.55 14.57 9.26
C ASN A 81 3.78 13.73 9.69
N GLU A 82 4.73 14.35 10.38
CA GLU A 82 6.00 13.71 10.76
C GLU A 82 5.82 12.40 11.53
N ASP A 83 4.82 12.38 12.42
CA ASP A 83 4.56 11.26 13.31
C ASP A 83 3.52 10.27 12.76
N TYR A 84 3.16 10.38 11.47
CA TYR A 84 2.03 9.64 10.89
C TYR A 84 2.20 8.11 10.99
N PHE A 85 3.44 7.65 10.86
CA PHE A 85 3.81 6.23 10.91
C PHE A 85 4.44 5.82 12.25
N LEU A 86 4.45 6.69 13.27
CA LEU A 86 4.83 6.28 14.62
C LEU A 86 3.80 5.30 15.17
N LYS A 87 4.28 4.18 15.73
CA LYS A 87 3.41 3.09 16.20
C LYS A 87 2.38 3.58 17.21
N GLU A 88 2.80 4.42 18.14
CA GLU A 88 1.95 5.00 19.17
C GLU A 88 0.81 5.83 18.58
N ASN A 89 1.05 6.48 17.44
CA ASN A 89 0.08 7.31 16.74
C ASN A 89 -0.84 6.51 15.82
N LEU A 90 -0.38 5.39 15.26
CA LEU A 90 -1.22 4.49 14.48
C LEU A 90 -2.44 4.04 15.30
N ASP A 91 -2.20 3.67 16.57
CA ASP A 91 -3.24 3.20 17.48
C ASP A 91 -4.07 4.36 18.07
N LYS A 92 -3.41 5.39 18.63
CA LYS A 92 -4.08 6.52 19.30
C LYS A 92 -4.95 7.35 18.38
N ASN A 93 -4.56 7.49 17.11
CA ASN A 93 -5.27 8.33 16.14
C ASN A 93 -6.06 7.50 15.12
N SER A 94 -6.29 6.21 15.38
CA SER A 94 -6.96 5.29 14.45
C SER A 94 -8.31 5.82 13.95
N GLU A 95 -9.15 6.37 14.82
CA GLU A 95 -10.45 6.95 14.44
C GLU A 95 -10.31 8.17 13.52
N ILE A 96 -9.45 9.12 13.86
CA ILE A 96 -9.21 10.35 13.08
C ILE A 96 -8.65 9.98 11.69
N ARG A 97 -7.73 9.01 11.64
CA ARG A 97 -7.12 8.53 10.39
C ARG A 97 -8.15 7.84 9.51
N SER A 98 -8.97 6.95 10.08
CA SER A 98 -10.06 6.29 9.37
C SER A 98 -11.11 7.28 8.85
N GLN A 99 -11.43 8.32 9.64
CA GLN A 99 -12.34 9.38 9.22
C GLN A 99 -11.76 10.18 8.04
N PHE A 100 -10.49 10.59 8.12
CA PHE A 100 -9.82 11.28 7.02
C PHE A 100 -9.77 10.41 5.77
N ALA A 101 -9.34 9.15 5.88
CA ALA A 101 -9.28 8.21 4.77
C ALA A 101 -10.66 8.07 4.11
N SER A 102 -11.72 7.86 4.89
CA SER A 102 -13.08 7.75 4.38
C SER A 102 -13.53 9.02 3.63
N GLN A 103 -13.26 10.19 4.18
CA GLN A 103 -13.61 11.47 3.54
C GLN A 103 -12.83 11.69 2.25
N TRP A 104 -11.53 11.38 2.27
CA TRP A 104 -10.65 11.52 1.12
C TRP A 104 -11.08 10.59 -0.02
N LEU A 105 -11.31 9.30 0.27
CA LEU A 105 -11.77 8.30 -0.69
C LEU A 105 -13.14 8.68 -1.28
N ASN A 106 -14.09 9.12 -0.44
CA ASN A 106 -15.40 9.55 -0.90
C ASN A 106 -15.33 10.79 -1.81
N TYR A 107 -14.43 11.73 -1.53
CA TYR A 107 -14.24 12.89 -2.39
C TYR A 107 -13.61 12.51 -3.73
N ALA A 108 -12.57 11.67 -3.73
CA ALA A 108 -11.93 11.15 -4.93
C ALA A 108 -12.95 10.47 -5.86
N HIS A 109 -13.79 9.59 -5.30
CA HIS A 109 -14.78 8.86 -6.07
C HIS A 109 -15.92 9.78 -6.55
N ASN A 110 -16.57 10.51 -5.64
CA ASN A 110 -17.82 11.20 -5.96
C ASN A 110 -17.64 12.58 -6.60
N GLN A 111 -16.53 13.27 -6.33
CA GLN A 111 -16.30 14.65 -6.81
C GLN A 111 -15.27 14.71 -7.95
N LEU A 112 -14.21 13.89 -7.88
CA LEU A 112 -13.19 13.84 -8.93
C LEU A 112 -13.48 12.77 -9.98
N GLY A 113 -14.40 11.84 -9.70
CA GLY A 113 -14.74 10.75 -10.62
C GLY A 113 -13.61 9.73 -10.79
N TRP A 114 -12.70 9.64 -9.81
CA TRP A 114 -11.61 8.66 -9.85
C TRP A 114 -12.16 7.24 -9.74
N THR A 115 -11.65 6.35 -10.58
CA THR A 115 -11.99 4.93 -10.51
C THR A 115 -11.37 4.29 -9.27
N ASP A 116 -11.97 3.23 -8.74
CA ASP A 116 -11.42 2.50 -7.59
C ASP A 116 -10.01 1.99 -7.86
N GLN A 117 -9.72 1.61 -9.11
CA GLN A 117 -8.38 1.24 -9.55
C GLN A 117 -7.41 2.41 -9.45
N PHE A 118 -7.79 3.61 -9.88
CA PHE A 118 -6.94 4.78 -9.76
C PHE A 118 -6.74 5.20 -8.30
N ILE A 119 -7.80 5.15 -7.49
CA ILE A 119 -7.73 5.38 -6.04
C ILE A 119 -6.74 4.39 -5.41
N ALA A 120 -6.84 3.10 -5.76
CA ALA A 120 -5.95 2.08 -5.24
C ALA A 120 -4.49 2.28 -5.66
N PHE A 121 -4.25 2.68 -6.91
CA PHE A 121 -2.94 3.15 -7.34
C PHE A 121 -2.44 4.29 -6.45
N MET A 122 -3.30 5.24 -6.07
CA MET A 122 -2.93 6.42 -5.28
C MET A 122 -2.66 6.13 -3.79
N VAL A 123 -3.32 5.14 -3.16
CA VAL A 123 -3.21 4.95 -1.69
C VAL A 123 -2.91 3.52 -1.20
N TYR A 124 -2.96 2.52 -2.08
CA TYR A 124 -2.71 1.10 -1.73
C TYR A 124 -1.48 0.50 -2.41
N ARG A 125 -0.74 1.28 -3.22
CA ARG A 125 0.51 0.87 -3.86
C ARG A 125 1.54 1.99 -3.84
N LEU A 126 2.84 1.65 -3.79
CA LEU A 126 3.93 2.61 -3.94
C LEU A 126 4.38 2.81 -5.40
N TYR A 127 3.66 2.25 -6.37
CA TYR A 127 3.93 2.52 -7.78
C TYR A 127 3.85 4.01 -8.09
N THR A 128 4.74 4.47 -8.96
CA THR A 128 4.81 5.86 -9.42
C THR A 128 4.22 6.02 -10.82
N ASN A 129 3.94 4.91 -11.51
CA ASN A 129 3.27 4.85 -12.79
C ASN A 129 2.08 3.87 -12.72
N GLN A 130 0.91 4.31 -13.17
CA GLN A 130 -0.31 3.51 -13.18
C GLN A 130 -0.16 2.22 -14.01
N ALA A 131 0.67 2.22 -15.07
CA ALA A 131 0.93 1.01 -15.86
C ALA A 131 1.58 -0.12 -15.04
N GLN A 132 2.39 0.20 -14.01
CA GLN A 132 2.94 -0.81 -13.10
C GLN A 132 1.82 -1.48 -12.31
N PHE A 133 0.86 -0.68 -11.83
CA PHE A 133 -0.31 -1.18 -11.13
C PHE A 133 -1.20 -2.04 -12.03
N ASP A 134 -1.42 -1.62 -13.26
CA ASP A 134 -2.24 -2.35 -14.24
C ASP A 134 -1.61 -3.71 -14.60
N SER A 135 -0.28 -3.76 -14.69
CA SER A 135 0.49 -4.99 -14.91
C SER A 135 0.34 -5.96 -13.73
N GLU A 136 0.47 -5.48 -12.49
CA GLU A 136 0.22 -6.29 -11.28
C GLU A 136 -1.21 -6.85 -11.29
N LEU A 137 -2.20 -5.99 -11.52
CA LEU A 137 -3.61 -6.38 -11.51
C LEU A 137 -3.93 -7.43 -12.58
N SER A 138 -3.30 -7.32 -13.75
CA SER A 138 -3.43 -8.31 -14.82
C SER A 138 -2.85 -9.67 -14.43
N ALA A 139 -1.68 -9.69 -13.78
CA ALA A 139 -1.07 -10.93 -13.28
C ALA A 139 -1.95 -11.62 -12.22
N ILE A 140 -2.55 -10.84 -11.30
CA ILE A 140 -3.48 -11.36 -10.28
C ILE A 140 -4.69 -12.03 -10.95
N ARG A 141 -5.29 -11.40 -11.96
CA ARG A 141 -6.43 -11.98 -12.70
C ARG A 141 -6.08 -13.30 -13.38
N THR A 142 -4.89 -13.40 -13.98
CA THR A 142 -4.44 -14.66 -14.60
C THR A 142 -4.31 -15.77 -13.57
N ILE A 143 -3.76 -15.48 -12.39
CA ILE A 143 -3.63 -16.45 -11.29
C ILE A 143 -5.00 -16.87 -10.74
N GLY A 144 -5.92 -15.92 -10.54
CA GLY A 144 -7.29 -16.20 -10.09
C GLY A 144 -8.08 -17.12 -11.05
N THR A 145 -7.77 -17.08 -12.35
CA THR A 145 -8.35 -18.01 -13.33
C THR A 145 -7.70 -19.40 -13.37
N THR A 146 -6.51 -19.58 -12.78
CA THR A 146 -5.73 -20.84 -12.85
C THR A 146 -5.61 -21.60 -11.53
N VAL A 147 -5.86 -20.98 -10.37
CA VAL A 147 -5.61 -21.62 -9.07
C VAL A 147 -6.92 -21.94 -8.34
N SER A 148 -7.47 -23.13 -8.62
CA SER A 148 -8.35 -23.87 -7.70
C SER A 148 -7.53 -24.93 -6.98
N THR A 149 -6.64 -24.56 -6.08
CA THR A 149 -5.90 -25.54 -5.26
C THR A 149 -5.76 -25.06 -3.82
N ASN A 150 -6.48 -25.76 -2.94
CA ASN A 150 -6.19 -26.11 -1.55
C ASN A 150 -5.32 -25.15 -0.73
N SER A 151 -5.95 -24.67 0.35
CA SER A 151 -5.40 -23.95 1.50
C SER A 151 -3.98 -24.35 1.89
N GLU A 152 -2.99 -23.66 1.33
CA GLU A 152 -1.70 -23.52 1.99
C GLU A 152 -1.80 -22.35 2.98
N SER A 153 -1.43 -22.63 4.22
CA SER A 153 -1.27 -21.68 5.33
C SER A 153 -0.14 -20.68 5.04
N GLY A 154 -0.35 -19.82 4.05
CA GLY A 154 0.46 -18.65 3.74
C GLY A 154 0.03 -17.37 4.48
N ASN A 155 0.69 -16.28 4.13
CA ASN A 155 0.56 -15.00 4.83
C ASN A 155 -0.65 -14.21 4.35
N CYS A 156 -1.20 -13.37 5.24
CA CYS A 156 -2.19 -12.39 4.82
C CYS A 156 -1.50 -11.31 3.99
N THR A 157 -2.14 -10.88 2.91
CA THR A 157 -1.56 -9.94 1.92
C THR A 157 -2.45 -8.73 1.66
N CYS A 158 -3.67 -8.73 2.19
CA CYS A 158 -4.60 -7.60 2.15
C CYS A 158 -5.27 -7.38 3.52
N SER A 159 -5.73 -6.15 3.76
CA SER A 159 -6.64 -5.75 4.83
C SER A 159 -8.09 -5.94 4.37
N VAL A 160 -8.86 -6.75 5.09
CA VAL A 160 -10.27 -7.02 4.79
C VAL A 160 -11.12 -5.74 4.84
N SER A 161 -10.71 -4.75 5.64
CA SER A 161 -11.46 -3.51 5.80
C SER A 161 -11.17 -2.44 4.75
N SER A 162 -10.04 -2.49 4.06
CA SER A 162 -9.58 -1.31 3.28
C SER A 162 -8.80 -1.61 2.00
N ASP A 163 -8.24 -2.81 1.80
CA ASP A 163 -7.41 -3.05 0.61
C ASP A 163 -8.20 -3.26 -0.68
N TYR A 164 -7.56 -2.93 -1.80
CA TYR A 164 -8.10 -3.16 -3.13
C TYR A 164 -7.49 -4.40 -3.79
N CYS A 165 -8.36 -5.38 -4.07
CA CYS A 165 -8.04 -6.66 -4.72
C CYS A 165 -8.47 -6.70 -6.20
N GLY A 166 -8.82 -5.57 -6.81
CA GLY A 166 -9.30 -5.57 -8.20
C GLY A 166 -10.73 -6.06 -8.33
N SER A 167 -10.94 -7.10 -9.16
CA SER A 167 -12.24 -7.79 -9.30
C SER A 167 -12.49 -8.85 -8.23
N SER A 168 -11.47 -9.15 -7.41
CA SER A 168 -11.51 -10.09 -6.30
C SER A 168 -11.83 -9.38 -4.98
N THR A 169 -12.12 -10.14 -3.93
CA THR A 169 -12.40 -9.62 -2.58
C THR A 169 -11.32 -10.05 -1.60
N CYS A 170 -10.98 -9.17 -0.64
CA CYS A 170 -10.13 -9.55 0.46
C CYS A 170 -10.96 -10.34 1.50
N SER A 171 -10.58 -11.58 1.78
CA SER A 171 -11.28 -12.43 2.75
C SER A 171 -10.32 -13.04 3.77
N SER A 172 -10.75 -13.08 5.03
CA SER A 172 -10.02 -13.70 6.15
C SER A 172 -10.10 -15.22 6.07
N ASN A 173 -9.02 -15.87 5.64
CA ASN A 173 -8.92 -17.32 5.51
C ASN A 173 -7.67 -17.86 6.22
N GLY A 174 -7.69 -17.94 7.56
CA GLY A 174 -6.70 -18.69 8.35
C GLY A 174 -5.23 -18.37 8.06
N CYS A 175 -4.94 -17.14 7.61
CA CYS A 175 -3.61 -16.68 7.26
C CYS A 175 -2.93 -15.99 8.45
N THR A 176 -1.60 -15.96 8.45
CA THR A 176 -0.85 -15.26 9.49
C THR A 176 -0.93 -13.75 9.26
N THR A 177 -1.44 -13.03 10.26
CA THR A 177 -1.53 -11.57 10.24
C THR A 177 -0.14 -10.95 10.20
N SER A 178 0.00 -9.90 9.39
CA SER A 178 1.22 -9.09 9.28
C SER A 178 0.85 -7.60 9.22
N SER A 179 1.83 -6.71 9.10
CA SER A 179 1.61 -5.27 8.87
C SER A 179 1.97 -4.88 7.43
N GLY A 180 1.44 -3.77 6.93
CA GLY A 180 1.79 -3.26 5.59
C GLY A 180 0.65 -3.39 4.58
N CYS A 181 -0.59 -3.36 5.07
CA CYS A 181 -1.80 -3.42 4.26
C CYS A 181 -2.68 -2.18 4.48
N GLY A 182 -3.74 -2.09 3.68
CA GLY A 182 -4.73 -1.04 3.81
C GLY A 182 -4.17 0.35 3.60
N TRP A 183 -4.83 1.35 4.20
CA TRP A 183 -4.58 2.76 3.95
C TRP A 183 -3.11 3.11 4.15
N LEU A 184 -2.44 3.51 3.07
CA LEU A 184 -1.01 3.85 3.05
C LEU A 184 -0.09 2.78 3.66
N TRP A 185 -0.49 1.50 3.58
CA TRP A 185 0.20 0.36 4.19
C TRP A 185 0.42 0.50 5.70
N SER A 186 -0.52 1.13 6.38
CA SER A 186 -0.44 1.38 7.83
C SER A 186 -1.33 0.48 8.68
N GLU A 187 -2.06 -0.43 8.04
CA GLU A 187 -2.95 -1.38 8.70
C GLU A 187 -2.37 -2.80 8.69
N SER A 188 -3.01 -3.66 9.47
CA SER A 188 -2.76 -5.09 9.49
C SER A 188 -3.24 -5.75 8.19
N CYS A 189 -2.48 -6.71 7.70
CA CYS A 189 -2.92 -7.67 6.70
C CYS A 189 -3.61 -8.82 7.42
N ASP A 190 -4.91 -9.01 7.22
CA ASP A 190 -5.74 -10.02 7.88
C ASP A 190 -6.55 -10.89 6.90
N GLY A 191 -6.34 -10.71 5.60
CA GLY A 191 -6.96 -11.53 4.57
C GLY A 191 -6.06 -11.78 3.35
N ARG A 192 -6.63 -12.48 2.36
CA ARG A 192 -6.05 -12.62 1.02
C ARG A 192 -7.09 -12.28 -0.04
N CYS A 193 -6.61 -11.80 -1.19
CA CYS A 193 -7.44 -11.53 -2.35
C CYS A 193 -7.85 -12.85 -3.03
N TYR A 194 -9.16 -13.07 -3.20
CA TYR A 194 -9.76 -14.20 -3.93
C TYR A 194 -10.83 -13.69 -4.89
#